data_AF-N8UE04-F1
#
_entry.id   AF-N8UE04-F1
#
_cell.length_a   1.000
_cell.length_b   1.000
_cell.length_c   1.000
_cell.angle_alpha   90.00
_cell.angle_beta   90.00
_cell.angle_gamma   90.00
#
_symmetry.space_group_name_H-M   'P 1'
#
loop_
_entity.id
_entity.type
_entity.pdbx_description
1 polymer ?
#
loop_
_entity_poly.entity_id
_entity_poly.type
_entity_poly.pdbx_seq_one_letter_code
_entity_poly.pdbx_strand_id
1 'polypeptide(L)'
;SVSYGDDRIGQDVLVVSGTATFSDKNAATGKTVTANNLALTGTDAGNYELASTTATTQADIDKATLTATITAQNKIYDGNNSASVSYGDDRIGQDVLVVSGTATFSDKNAGSNKTVIVNGLTLSGADAGNYVLAATTATDTADISKAQAIVTANSLNTVYNGQNQTASGFSATGLVNGEDSSVLTGVTASV
;
A
#
# COMPACT_ATOMS: atom_id res chain seq x y z
N SER A 1 -14.01 -6.88 27.74
CA SER A 1 -14.80 -7.67 28.71
C SER A 1 -16.08 -6.91 29.04
N VAL A 2 -17.14 -7.61 29.42
CA VAL A 2 -18.37 -6.96 29.93
C VAL A 2 -18.42 -7.16 31.45
N SER A 3 -18.73 -6.09 32.17
CA SER A 3 -19.01 -6.15 33.61
C SER A 3 -20.51 -6.08 33.81
N TYR A 4 -21.06 -7.05 34.52
CA TYR A 4 -22.46 -7.04 34.94
C TYR A 4 -22.55 -6.47 36.35
N GLY A 5 -23.30 -5.38 36.52
CA GLY A 5 -23.67 -4.83 37.82
C GLY A 5 -25.09 -5.24 38.19
N ASP A 6 -25.42 -5.12 39.48
CA ASP A 6 -26.78 -5.25 40.01
C ASP A 6 -27.02 -4.19 41.09
N ASP A 7 -28.27 -4.09 41.56
CA ASP A 7 -28.75 -3.19 42.60
C ASP A 7 -28.98 -3.92 43.93
N ARG A 8 -28.15 -4.93 44.23
CA ARG A 8 -28.31 -5.80 45.41
C ARG A 8 -28.43 -5.03 46.72
N ILE A 9 -29.22 -5.57 47.65
CA ILE A 9 -29.45 -4.97 48.96
C ILE A 9 -28.53 -5.62 49.99
N GLY A 10 -27.78 -4.82 50.75
CA GLY A 10 -27.01 -5.30 51.90
C GLY A 10 -25.91 -6.31 51.55
N GLN A 11 -25.92 -7.46 52.24
CA GLN A 11 -24.89 -8.52 52.12
C GLN A 11 -25.29 -9.62 51.14
N ASP A 12 -26.35 -9.39 50.35
CA ASP A 12 -26.88 -10.40 49.44
C ASP A 12 -25.83 -10.87 48.43
N VAL A 13 -25.74 -12.19 48.30
CA VAL A 13 -24.77 -12.85 47.44
C VAL A 13 -25.45 -13.19 46.12
N LEU A 14 -25.28 -12.27 45.18
CA LEU A 14 -25.75 -12.38 43.80
C LEU A 14 -24.56 -12.45 42.83
N VAL A 15 -24.75 -13.21 41.74
CA VAL A 15 -23.86 -13.23 40.58
C VAL A 15 -24.71 -13.16 39.33
N VAL A 16 -24.53 -12.09 38.56
CA VAL A 16 -25.14 -11.90 37.25
C VAL A 16 -24.23 -12.51 36.19
N SER A 17 -24.80 -13.34 35.33
CA SER A 17 -24.12 -13.95 34.18
C SER A 17 -24.90 -13.69 32.90
N GLY A 18 -24.22 -13.77 31.76
CA GLY A 18 -24.82 -13.65 30.44
C GLY A 18 -23.75 -13.72 29.35
N THR A 19 -24.19 -13.63 28.10
CA THR A 19 -23.29 -13.61 26.95
C THR A 19 -23.46 -12.29 26.22
N ALA A 20 -22.38 -11.52 26.07
CA ALA A 20 -22.43 -10.23 25.41
C ALA A 20 -21.74 -10.27 24.04
N THR A 21 -22.40 -9.71 23.03
CA THR A 21 -21.89 -9.67 21.65
C THR A 21 -22.09 -8.28 21.06
N PHE A 22 -21.12 -7.84 20.26
CA PHE A 22 -21.29 -6.65 19.41
C PHE A 22 -22.32 -6.89 18.31
N SER A 23 -22.91 -5.80 17.80
CA SER A 23 -23.84 -5.84 16.65
C SER A 23 -23.24 -6.48 15.40
N ASP A 24 -21.94 -6.30 15.19
CA ASP A 24 -21.16 -6.85 14.10
C ASP A 24 -19.66 -6.75 14.41
N LYS A 25 -18.82 -7.32 13.54
CA LYS A 25 -17.36 -7.39 13.72
C LYS A 25 -16.59 -6.11 13.39
N ASN A 26 -17.21 -5.11 12.76
CA ASN A 26 -16.49 -4.01 12.12
C ASN A 26 -16.13 -2.90 13.10
N ALA A 27 -14.96 -2.31 12.91
CA ALA A 27 -14.46 -1.22 13.72
C ALA A 27 -15.36 0.01 13.63
N ALA A 28 -15.79 0.51 14.80
CA ALA A 28 -16.58 1.72 14.95
C ALA A 28 -16.62 2.11 16.44
N THR A 29 -16.86 3.39 16.68
CA THR A 29 -17.16 3.90 18.02
C THR A 29 -18.65 3.73 18.34
N GLY A 30 -19.00 3.54 19.61
CA GLY A 30 -20.38 3.51 20.09
C GLY A 30 -21.18 2.32 19.56
N LYS A 31 -20.53 1.18 19.29
CA LYS A 31 -21.24 -0.01 18.83
C LYS A 31 -22.12 -0.58 19.93
N THR A 32 -23.34 -0.94 19.57
CA THR A 32 -24.23 -1.65 20.48
C THR A 32 -23.63 -3.01 20.85
N VAL A 33 -23.57 -3.27 22.14
CA VAL A 33 -23.28 -4.57 22.73
C VAL A 33 -24.55 -5.06 23.40
N THR A 34 -25.04 -6.22 22.99
CA THR A 34 -26.24 -6.85 23.57
C THR A 34 -25.83 -8.00 24.46
N ALA A 35 -26.18 -7.92 25.74
CA ALA A 35 -26.12 -9.04 26.66
C ALA A 35 -27.40 -9.86 26.53
N ASN A 36 -27.27 -11.16 26.27
CA ASN A 36 -28.35 -12.12 26.17
C ASN A 36 -28.24 -13.18 27.26
N ASN A 37 -29.37 -13.83 27.55
CA ASN A 37 -29.47 -14.92 28.52
C ASN A 37 -28.98 -14.50 29.90
N LEU A 38 -29.34 -13.28 30.33
CA LEU A 38 -29.02 -12.82 31.67
C LEU A 38 -29.66 -13.76 32.69
N ALA A 39 -28.86 -14.22 33.65
CA ALA A 39 -29.27 -15.11 34.70
C ALA A 39 -28.68 -14.65 36.04
N LEU A 40 -29.49 -14.77 37.09
CA LEU A 40 -29.09 -14.49 38.46
C LEU A 40 -28.80 -15.80 39.18
N THR A 41 -27.64 -15.88 39.81
CA THR A 41 -27.22 -17.02 40.63
C THR A 41 -26.66 -16.52 41.97
N GLY A 42 -26.40 -17.44 42.92
CA GLY A 42 -25.97 -17.09 44.28
C GLY A 42 -26.99 -17.53 45.33
N THR A 43 -26.62 -17.42 46.60
CA THR A 43 -27.46 -17.92 47.71
C THR A 43 -28.76 -17.14 47.87
N ASP A 44 -28.75 -15.86 47.51
CA ASP A 44 -29.90 -14.97 47.67
C ASP A 44 -30.67 -14.76 46.36
N ALA A 45 -30.26 -15.41 45.26
CA ALA A 45 -30.85 -15.21 43.93
C ALA A 45 -32.35 -15.53 43.86
N GLY A 46 -32.83 -16.49 44.66
CA GLY A 46 -34.25 -16.84 44.72
C GLY A 46 -35.16 -15.75 45.31
N ASN A 47 -34.57 -14.71 45.94
CA ASN A 47 -35.31 -13.56 46.48
C ASN A 47 -35.58 -12.48 45.42
N TYR A 48 -35.02 -12.62 44.22
CA TYR A 48 -35.04 -11.60 43.18
C TYR A 48 -35.57 -12.16 41.85
N GLU A 49 -36.21 -11.30 41.07
CA GLU A 49 -36.63 -11.59 39.69
C GLU A 49 -35.91 -10.62 38.75
N LEU A 50 -35.32 -11.14 37.67
CA LEU A 50 -34.74 -10.29 36.63
C LEU A 50 -35.86 -9.60 35.85
N ALA A 51 -35.88 -8.27 35.86
CA ALA A 51 -36.83 -7.48 35.07
C ALA A 51 -36.68 -7.69 33.55
N SER A 52 -35.49 -8.09 33.09
CA SER A 52 -35.21 -8.46 31.71
C SER A 52 -34.09 -9.49 31.65
N THR A 53 -34.17 -10.42 30.69
CA THR A 53 -33.09 -11.37 30.39
C THR A 53 -32.11 -10.86 29.33
N THR A 54 -32.28 -9.61 28.91
CA THR A 54 -31.39 -8.90 27.98
C THR A 54 -31.10 -7.47 28.45
N ALA A 55 -29.93 -6.96 28.07
CA ALA A 55 -29.54 -5.58 28.31
C ALA A 55 -28.63 -5.08 27.17
N THR A 56 -28.56 -3.78 26.96
CA THR A 56 -27.67 -3.17 25.97
C THR A 56 -26.73 -2.16 26.60
N THR A 57 -25.54 -2.03 26.02
CA THR A 57 -24.59 -0.96 26.30
C THR A 57 -23.88 -0.57 25.01
N GLN A 58 -22.97 0.40 25.07
CA GLN A 58 -22.11 0.79 23.94
C GLN A 58 -20.65 0.54 24.29
N ALA A 59 -19.89 0.11 23.30
CA ALA A 59 -18.44 0.00 23.38
C ALA A 59 -17.82 0.24 22.00
N ASP A 60 -16.52 0.53 21.97
CA ASP A 60 -15.80 0.76 20.73
C ASP A 60 -15.13 -0.53 20.25
N ILE A 61 -15.05 -0.70 18.93
CA ILE A 61 -14.09 -1.60 18.29
C ILE A 61 -13.09 -0.71 17.55
N ASP A 62 -11.86 -0.70 18.04
CA ASP A 62 -10.79 0.07 17.42
C ASP A 62 -10.35 -0.54 16.08
N LYS A 63 -9.86 0.31 15.18
CA LYS A 63 -9.25 -0.13 13.93
C LYS A 63 -7.92 -0.83 14.20
N ALA A 64 -7.65 -1.89 13.46
CA ALA A 64 -6.32 -2.51 13.45
C ALA A 64 -5.34 -1.62 12.68
N THR A 65 -4.07 -1.59 13.11
CA THR A 65 -3.01 -0.95 12.32
C THR A 65 -2.52 -1.93 11.25
N LEU A 66 -2.41 -1.48 10.00
CA LEU A 66 -1.92 -2.26 8.87
C LEU A 66 -0.60 -1.69 8.36
N THR A 67 0.41 -2.53 8.22
CA THR A 67 1.68 -2.21 7.57
C THR A 67 1.64 -2.65 6.11
N ALA A 68 1.68 -1.70 5.19
CA ALA A 68 1.84 -1.98 3.78
C ALA A 68 3.32 -2.05 3.39
N THR A 69 3.67 -3.03 2.56
CA THR A 69 5.00 -3.20 1.97
C THR A 69 4.91 -3.12 0.45
N ILE A 70 6.02 -2.78 -0.19
CA ILE A 70 6.12 -2.73 -1.65
C ILE A 70 7.29 -3.57 -2.13
N THR A 71 7.19 -4.08 -3.35
CA THR A 71 8.31 -4.67 -4.08
C THR A 71 8.42 -3.96 -5.43
N ALA A 72 9.52 -3.26 -5.65
CA ALA A 72 9.76 -2.50 -6.86
C ALA A 72 10.29 -3.37 -8.00
N GLN A 73 9.79 -3.12 -9.20
CA GLN A 73 10.17 -3.85 -10.40
C GLN A 73 11.23 -3.08 -11.19
N ASN A 74 12.25 -3.80 -11.65
CA ASN A 74 13.23 -3.26 -12.59
C ASN A 74 12.57 -2.83 -13.90
N LYS A 75 13.13 -1.81 -14.56
CA LYS A 75 12.68 -1.38 -15.90
C LYS A 75 13.87 -1.09 -16.82
N ILE A 76 13.58 -0.95 -18.12
CA ILE A 76 14.51 -0.36 -19.09
C ILE A 76 14.20 1.13 -19.16
N TYR A 77 15.23 1.96 -19.37
CA TYR A 77 15.11 3.40 -19.55
C TYR A 77 14.09 3.72 -20.64
N ASP A 78 13.08 4.50 -20.28
CA ASP A 78 11.97 4.91 -21.15
C ASP A 78 11.75 6.43 -21.10
N GLY A 79 12.72 7.18 -20.57
CA GLY A 79 12.64 8.63 -20.40
C GLY A 79 11.73 9.10 -19.26
N ASN A 80 11.13 8.21 -18.46
CA ASN A 80 10.22 8.55 -17.37
C ASN A 80 10.67 7.95 -16.03
N ASN A 81 10.33 8.62 -14.93
CA ASN A 81 10.60 8.12 -13.57
C ASN A 81 9.45 7.29 -12.98
N SER A 82 8.43 6.93 -13.77
CA SER A 82 7.35 6.04 -13.32
C SER A 82 7.90 4.67 -12.94
N ALA A 83 7.42 4.13 -11.81
CA ALA A 83 7.78 2.80 -11.32
C ALA A 83 6.57 1.86 -11.34
N SER A 84 6.84 0.56 -11.44
CA SER A 84 5.87 -0.49 -11.20
C SER A 84 6.24 -1.19 -9.89
N VAL A 85 5.24 -1.45 -9.05
CA VAL A 85 5.42 -2.10 -7.76
C VAL A 85 4.34 -3.15 -7.56
N SER A 86 4.68 -4.19 -6.81
CA SER A 86 3.69 -5.08 -6.19
C SER A 86 3.47 -4.63 -4.74
N TYR A 87 2.25 -4.77 -4.25
CA TYR A 87 1.88 -4.45 -2.87
C TYR A 87 1.73 -5.72 -2.03
N GLY A 88 2.18 -5.65 -0.78
CA GLY A 88 1.89 -6.63 0.26
C GLY A 88 1.44 -5.92 1.53
N ASP A 89 0.88 -6.66 2.48
CA ASP A 89 0.46 -6.15 3.78
C ASP A 89 0.31 -7.28 4.82
N ASP A 90 0.14 -6.89 6.08
CA ASP A 90 0.01 -7.77 7.25
C ASP A 90 -1.45 -7.96 7.71
N ARG A 91 -2.41 -7.94 6.76
CA ARG A 91 -3.84 -8.03 7.08
C ARG A 91 -4.21 -9.25 7.93
N ILE A 92 -5.28 -9.09 8.70
CA ILE A 92 -5.79 -10.15 9.58
C ILE A 92 -6.68 -11.08 8.76
N GLY A 93 -6.33 -12.37 8.76
CA GLY A 93 -7.14 -13.42 8.15
C GLY A 93 -7.41 -13.19 6.67
N GLN A 94 -8.66 -13.37 6.26
CA GLN A 94 -9.10 -13.31 4.86
C GLN A 94 -9.79 -11.98 4.52
N ASP A 95 -9.49 -10.91 5.26
CA ASP A 95 -10.10 -9.60 5.03
C ASP A 95 -9.85 -9.10 3.59
N VAL A 96 -10.89 -8.50 3.03
CA VAL A 96 -10.90 -8.02 1.65
C VAL A 96 -10.42 -6.58 1.60
N LEU A 97 -9.12 -6.45 1.35
CA LEU A 97 -8.41 -5.17 1.20
C LEU A 97 -7.67 -5.09 -0.13
N VAL A 98 -7.57 -3.87 -0.65
CA VAL A 98 -6.68 -3.49 -1.74
C VAL A 98 -5.84 -2.30 -1.27
N VAL A 99 -4.53 -2.47 -1.31
CA VAL A 99 -3.54 -1.41 -1.08
C VAL A 99 -3.17 -0.80 -2.43
N SER A 100 -3.12 0.53 -2.50
CA SER A 100 -2.67 1.23 -3.72
C SER A 100 -2.00 2.56 -3.40
N GLY A 101 -1.21 3.07 -4.34
CA GLY A 101 -0.48 4.33 -4.25
C GLY A 101 0.25 4.65 -5.55
N THR A 102 0.94 5.79 -5.59
CA THR A 102 1.69 6.24 -6.78
C THR A 102 3.18 5.97 -6.60
N ALA A 103 3.75 5.14 -7.47
CA ALA A 103 5.15 4.71 -7.41
C ALA A 103 6.03 5.48 -8.41
N THR A 104 7.15 6.01 -7.95
CA THR A 104 8.18 6.63 -8.82
C THR A 104 9.59 6.29 -8.36
N PHE A 105 10.50 6.16 -9.32
CA PHE A 105 11.94 6.24 -9.08
C PHE A 105 12.34 7.67 -8.67
N SER A 106 13.41 7.77 -7.89
CA SER A 106 14.02 9.05 -7.47
C SER A 106 14.37 9.99 -8.63
N ASP A 107 14.77 9.43 -9.78
CA ASP A 107 14.93 10.13 -11.04
C ASP A 107 14.77 9.16 -12.23
N LYS A 108 14.71 9.70 -13.45
CA LYS A 108 14.48 8.91 -14.68
C LYS A 108 15.70 8.15 -15.21
N ASN A 109 16.91 8.49 -14.75
CA ASN A 109 18.16 8.05 -15.39
C ASN A 109 18.48 6.59 -15.07
N ALA A 110 19.08 5.88 -16.03
CA ALA A 110 19.56 4.53 -15.84
C ALA A 110 20.57 4.43 -14.68
N GLY A 111 20.47 3.36 -13.91
CA GLY A 111 21.30 3.11 -12.73
C GLY A 111 20.79 1.91 -11.93
N SER A 112 21.66 1.36 -11.09
CA SER A 112 21.31 0.25 -10.19
C SER A 112 20.89 0.74 -8.81
N ASN A 113 20.10 -0.06 -8.10
CA ASN A 113 19.61 0.18 -6.74
C ASN A 113 19.00 1.58 -6.57
N LYS A 114 18.25 2.05 -7.57
CA LYS A 114 17.59 3.35 -7.50
C LYS A 114 16.42 3.26 -6.53
N THR A 115 16.30 4.23 -5.64
CA THR A 115 15.16 4.34 -4.73
C THR A 115 13.87 4.48 -5.51
N VAL A 116 12.90 3.65 -5.17
CA VAL A 116 11.49 3.75 -5.53
C VAL A 116 10.71 4.15 -4.30
N ILE A 117 9.86 5.16 -4.45
CA ILE A 117 8.98 5.65 -3.39
C ILE A 117 7.54 5.51 -3.86
N VAL A 118 6.70 4.90 -3.05
CA VAL A 118 5.26 4.99 -3.18
C VAL A 118 4.74 6.08 -2.25
N ASN A 119 4.03 7.04 -2.82
CA ASN A 119 3.33 8.08 -2.08
C ASN A 119 1.81 7.88 -2.14
N GLY A 120 1.12 8.33 -1.10
CA GLY A 120 -0.33 8.31 -1.04
C GLY A 120 -0.90 6.89 -0.95
N LEU A 121 -0.30 6.05 -0.10
CA LEU A 121 -0.87 4.73 0.19
C LEU A 121 -2.30 4.88 0.73
N THR A 122 -3.21 4.09 0.18
CA THR A 122 -4.62 4.03 0.58
C THR A 122 -5.10 2.59 0.66
N LEU A 123 -6.17 2.39 1.45
CA LEU A 123 -6.90 1.13 1.56
C LEU A 123 -8.28 1.27 0.94
N SER A 124 -8.68 0.25 0.19
CA SER A 124 -10.03 0.07 -0.31
C SER A 124 -10.45 -1.39 -0.17
N GLY A 125 -11.72 -1.69 -0.45
CA GLY A 125 -12.30 -3.02 -0.22
C GLY A 125 -13.29 -3.03 0.95
N ALA A 126 -13.99 -4.15 1.11
CA ALA A 126 -15.09 -4.27 2.06
C ALA A 126 -14.65 -4.10 3.52
N ASP A 127 -13.43 -4.54 3.86
CA ASP A 127 -12.90 -4.50 5.22
C ASP A 127 -11.99 -3.29 5.47
N ALA A 128 -11.81 -2.37 4.51
CA ALA A 128 -10.88 -1.24 4.64
C ALA A 128 -11.21 -0.31 5.82
N GLY A 129 -12.50 -0.20 6.17
CA GLY A 129 -12.95 0.55 7.34
C GLY A 129 -12.45 0.00 8.67
N ASN A 130 -11.96 -1.24 8.71
CA ASN A 130 -11.45 -1.90 9.91
C ASN A 130 -9.97 -1.59 10.19
N TYR A 131 -9.31 -0.83 9.31
CA TYR A 131 -7.87 -0.59 9.39
C TYR A 131 -7.49 0.88 9.32
N VAL A 132 -6.33 1.18 9.89
CA VAL A 132 -5.57 2.41 9.68
C VAL A 132 -4.18 2.04 9.18
N LEU A 133 -3.69 2.73 8.15
CA LEU A 133 -2.34 2.51 7.65
C LEU A 133 -1.31 3.03 8.66
N ALA A 134 -0.29 2.21 8.93
CA ALA A 134 0.86 2.61 9.75
C ALA A 134 1.65 3.76 9.12
N ALA A 135 1.69 3.82 7.78
CA ALA A 135 2.33 4.88 7.00
C ALA A 135 1.60 5.10 5.67
N THR A 136 1.67 6.32 5.16
CA THR A 136 1.11 6.70 3.84
C THR A 136 2.16 6.66 2.72
N THR A 137 3.37 6.20 3.04
CA THR A 137 4.48 6.05 2.09
C THR A 137 5.20 4.73 2.34
N ALA A 138 5.84 4.20 1.30
CA ALA A 138 6.73 3.04 1.40
C ALA A 138 7.88 3.19 0.40
N THR A 139 9.01 2.56 0.68
CA THR A 139 10.22 2.63 -0.15
C THR A 139 10.80 1.26 -0.42
N ASP A 140 11.38 1.10 -1.59
CA ASP A 140 12.18 -0.06 -1.99
C ASP A 140 13.23 0.40 -3.03
N THR A 141 14.02 -0.51 -3.58
CA THR A 141 14.99 -0.21 -4.64
C THR A 141 14.80 -1.11 -5.85
N ALA A 142 15.02 -0.56 -7.03
CA ALA A 142 15.04 -1.31 -8.29
C ALA A 142 16.02 -0.69 -9.29
N ASP A 143 16.36 -1.44 -10.33
CA ASP A 143 17.26 -1.02 -11.39
C ASP A 143 16.49 -0.38 -12.56
N ILE A 144 17.04 0.70 -13.10
CA ILE A 144 16.72 1.18 -14.45
C ILE A 144 17.88 0.78 -15.36
N SER A 145 17.69 -0.27 -16.16
CA SER A 145 18.63 -0.72 -17.17
C SER A 145 18.71 0.28 -18.33
N LYS A 146 19.88 0.39 -18.97
CA LYS A 146 20.07 1.29 -20.12
C LYS A 146 19.23 0.82 -21.33
N ALA A 147 18.64 1.76 -22.05
CA ALA A 147 18.14 1.51 -23.40
C ALA A 147 19.30 1.42 -24.39
N GLN A 148 19.13 0.68 -25.48
CA GLN A 148 20.12 0.61 -26.56
C GLN A 148 19.95 1.79 -27.52
N ALA A 149 21.00 2.58 -27.69
CA ALA A 149 21.11 3.55 -28.78
C ALA A 149 22.00 2.97 -29.88
N ILE A 150 21.55 3.07 -31.14
CA ILE A 150 22.32 2.64 -32.31
C ILE A 150 22.75 3.90 -33.06
N VAL A 151 24.06 4.12 -33.14
CA VAL A 151 24.66 5.23 -33.90
C VAL A 151 25.18 4.69 -35.23
N THR A 152 24.74 5.29 -36.32
CA THR A 152 25.15 4.93 -37.68
C THR A 152 25.82 6.12 -38.35
N ALA A 153 27.07 5.97 -38.78
CA ALA A 153 27.77 6.99 -39.54
C ALA A 153 27.10 7.21 -40.90
N ASN A 154 27.09 8.45 -41.37
CA ASN A 154 26.53 8.76 -42.68
C ASN A 154 27.44 8.22 -43.80
N SER A 155 26.84 7.59 -44.81
CA SER A 155 27.54 7.27 -46.06
C SER A 155 27.24 8.36 -47.09
N LEU A 156 28.29 9.07 -47.54
CA LEU A 156 28.18 10.16 -48.50
C LEU A 156 29.03 9.88 -49.73
N ASN A 157 28.54 10.31 -50.90
CA ASN A 157 29.31 10.26 -52.14
C ASN A 157 30.18 11.51 -52.25
N THR A 158 31.41 11.32 -52.73
CA THR A 158 32.34 12.41 -53.01
C THR A 158 33.00 12.21 -54.36
N VAL A 159 33.44 13.31 -54.99
CA VAL A 159 34.21 13.27 -56.24
C VAL A 159 35.68 13.11 -55.89
N TYR A 160 36.37 12.19 -56.57
CA TYR A 160 37.81 11.97 -56.38
C TYR A 160 38.62 13.23 -56.71
N ASN A 161 39.48 13.66 -55.77
CA ASN A 161 40.31 14.86 -55.87
C ASN A 161 41.78 14.62 -55.47
N GLY A 162 42.19 13.36 -55.26
CA GLY A 162 43.55 12.99 -54.84
C GLY A 162 43.87 13.19 -53.35
N GLN A 163 42.91 13.62 -52.52
CA GLN A 163 43.07 13.82 -51.07
C GLN A 163 42.26 12.79 -50.27
N ASN A 164 42.53 12.69 -48.95
CA ASN A 164 41.68 11.93 -48.03
C ASN A 164 40.29 12.58 -47.95
N GLN A 165 39.24 11.77 -48.12
CA GLN A 165 37.86 12.24 -48.12
C GLN A 165 37.18 11.87 -46.80
N THR A 166 36.37 12.79 -46.27
CA THR A 166 35.66 12.60 -44.99
C THR A 166 34.15 12.65 -45.20
N ALA A 167 33.41 11.76 -44.54
CA ALA A 167 31.95 11.85 -44.43
C ALA A 167 31.58 12.39 -43.05
N SER A 168 30.82 13.49 -43.01
CA SER A 168 30.40 14.12 -41.77
C SER A 168 29.00 13.70 -41.34
N GLY A 169 28.81 13.61 -40.02
CA GLY A 169 27.50 13.39 -39.40
C GLY A 169 27.16 11.92 -39.17
N PHE A 170 26.08 11.72 -38.44
CA PHE A 170 25.54 10.41 -38.09
C PHE A 170 24.02 10.49 -37.96
N SER A 171 23.38 9.33 -37.93
CA SER A 171 22.01 9.15 -37.47
C SER A 171 22.00 8.28 -36.21
N ALA A 172 20.95 8.44 -35.39
CA ALA A 172 20.76 7.64 -34.19
C ALA A 172 19.33 7.09 -34.15
N THR A 173 19.21 5.82 -33.76
CA THR A 173 17.93 5.15 -33.51
C THR A 173 17.96 4.45 -32.16
N GLY A 174 16.79 4.02 -31.66
CA GLY A 174 16.67 3.39 -30.34
C GLY A 174 16.66 4.37 -29.16
N LEU A 175 16.72 5.67 -29.43
CA LEU A 175 16.47 6.73 -28.44
C LEU A 175 15.01 6.69 -28.00
N VAL A 176 14.74 7.07 -26.76
CA VAL A 176 13.43 6.86 -26.11
C VAL A 176 12.69 8.18 -25.91
N ASN A 177 11.36 8.11 -25.80
CA ASN A 177 10.53 9.26 -25.44
C ASN A 177 10.73 10.51 -26.32
N GLY A 178 10.95 10.32 -27.62
CA GLY A 178 11.17 11.42 -28.58
C GLY A 178 12.53 12.09 -28.48
N GLU A 179 13.47 11.54 -27.70
CA GLU A 179 14.88 11.95 -27.74
C GLU A 179 15.44 11.80 -29.16
N ASP A 180 16.30 12.76 -29.56
CA ASP A 180 16.99 12.76 -30.85
C ASP A 180 18.52 12.77 -30.65
N SER A 181 19.26 12.81 -31.75
CA SER A 181 20.73 12.73 -31.74
C SER A 181 21.41 13.82 -30.90
N SER A 182 20.73 14.90 -30.51
CA SER A 182 21.27 15.93 -29.62
C SER A 182 21.63 15.42 -28.22
N VAL A 183 21.03 14.32 -27.76
CA VAL A 183 21.36 13.70 -26.45
C VAL A 183 22.69 12.95 -26.49
N LEU A 184 23.22 12.67 -27.68
CA LEU A 184 24.49 11.97 -27.89
C LEU A 184 25.62 13.00 -28.02
N THR A 185 26.15 13.42 -26.89
CA THR A 185 27.31 14.34 -26.84
C THR A 185 28.62 13.58 -27.05
N GLY A 186 29.62 14.23 -27.66
CA GLY A 186 30.95 13.65 -27.86
C GLY A 186 31.07 12.66 -29.04
N VAL A 187 30.01 12.47 -29.83
CA VAL A 187 30.09 11.69 -31.07
C VAL A 187 30.86 12.49 -32.12
N THR A 188 32.11 12.10 -32.38
CA THR A 188 32.92 12.65 -33.47
C THR A 188 33.09 11.59 -34.54
N ALA A 189 32.51 11.83 -35.72
CA ALA A 189 32.86 11.10 -36.93
C ALA A 189 34.07 11.81 -37.54
N SER A 190 35.27 11.31 -37.24
CA SER A 190 36.52 11.78 -37.87
C SER A 190 37.14 10.63 -38.65
N VAL A 191 37.81 10.97 -39.75
CA VAL A 191 38.69 10.09 -40.50
C VAL A 191 40.10 10.64 -40.38
#